data_AF-A0A0F9HDP2-F1
#
_entry.id   AF-A0A0F9HDP2-F1
#
_cell.length_a   1.000
_cell.length_b   1.000
_cell.length_c   1.000
_cell.angle_alpha   90.00
_cell.angle_beta   90.00
_cell.angle_gamma   90.00
#
_symmetry.space_group_name_H-M   'P 1'
#
loop_
_entity.id
_entity.type
_entity.pdbx_description
1 polymer ?
#
loop_
_entity_poly.entity_id
_entity_poly.type
_entity_poly.pdbx_seq_one_letter_code
_entity_poly.pdbx_strand_id
1 'polypeptide(L)'
;MTRKGYASELRAKEELIKEFGSDNVIKVAIGGAQDFIIVQKGKLLKVVEVKECHQKKYYPQPREKGQRVRMIAFCLEHGASLEIWIRYPQRQEWSKEVVLL
;
A
#
# COMPACT_ATOMS: atom_id res chain seq x y z
N MET A 1 -9.26 -11.68 18.70
CA MET A 1 -9.90 -10.66 17.84
C MET A 1 -8.89 -10.20 16.79
N THR A 2 -9.03 -10.65 15.55
CA THR A 2 -8.20 -10.17 14.43
C THR A 2 -8.63 -8.75 14.10
N ARG A 3 -7.70 -7.78 14.13
CA ARG A 3 -7.99 -6.37 13.80
C ARG A 3 -8.59 -6.30 12.38
N LYS A 4 -9.70 -5.57 12.21
CA LYS A 4 -10.30 -5.30 10.88
C LYS A 4 -9.21 -4.74 9.95
N GLY A 5 -9.06 -5.29 8.74
CA GLY A 5 -8.03 -4.91 7.75
C GLY A 5 -6.82 -5.85 7.63
N TYR A 6 -6.51 -6.62 8.69
CA TYR A 6 -5.32 -7.48 8.72
C TYR A 6 -5.28 -8.54 7.60
N ALA A 7 -6.44 -9.06 7.20
CA ALA A 7 -6.54 -10.09 6.18
C ALA A 7 -6.23 -9.58 4.77
N SER A 8 -6.49 -8.30 4.49
CA SER A 8 -6.14 -7.67 3.21
C SER A 8 -4.65 -7.30 3.17
N GLU A 9 -4.12 -6.76 4.27
CA GLU A 9 -2.68 -6.50 4.42
C GLU A 9 -1.85 -7.78 4.28
N LEU A 10 -2.29 -8.90 4.87
CA LEU A 10 -1.60 -10.18 4.76
C LEU A 10 -1.53 -10.65 3.30
N ARG A 11 -2.64 -10.58 2.56
CA ARG A 11 -2.69 -10.95 1.14
C ARG A 11 -1.83 -10.03 0.28
N ALA A 12 -1.86 -8.72 0.54
CA ALA A 12 -0.99 -7.77 -0.14
C ALA A 12 0.49 -8.12 0.11
N LYS A 13 0.87 -8.43 1.35
CA LYS A 13 2.22 -8.88 1.70
C LYS A 13 2.61 -10.13 0.91
N GLU A 14 1.74 -11.14 0.83
CA GLU A 14 2.01 -12.37 0.06
C GLU A 14 2.24 -12.08 -1.43
N GLU A 15 1.45 -11.19 -2.05
CA GLU A 15 1.66 -10.76 -3.44
C GLU A 15 2.98 -10.01 -3.62
N LEU A 16 3.27 -9.06 -2.75
CA LEU A 16 4.52 -8.31 -2.78
C LEU A 16 5.74 -9.22 -2.59
N ILE A 17 5.64 -10.23 -1.71
CA ILE A 17 6.72 -11.21 -1.49
C ILE A 17 6.93 -12.09 -2.72
N LYS A 18 5.86 -12.49 -3.42
CA LYS A 18 5.99 -13.26 -4.67
C LYS A 18 6.72 -12.47 -5.75
N GLU A 19 6.49 -11.16 -5.81
CA GLU A 19 7.07 -10.28 -6.83
C GLU A 19 8.50 -9.83 -6.48
N PHE A 20 8.73 -9.42 -5.23
CA PHE A 20 9.98 -8.76 -4.82
C PHE A 20 10.87 -9.64 -3.94
N GLY A 21 10.39 -10.77 -3.44
CA GLY A 21 11.08 -11.59 -2.43
C GLY A 21 10.84 -11.09 -1.00
N SER A 22 10.90 -12.00 -0.03
CA SER A 22 10.56 -11.71 1.38
C SER A 22 11.36 -10.59 2.00
N ASP A 23 12.65 -10.55 1.70
CA ASP A 23 13.62 -9.69 2.36
C ASP A 23 13.53 -8.23 1.87
N ASN A 24 12.82 -8.03 0.76
CA ASN A 24 12.64 -6.74 0.10
C ASN A 24 11.29 -6.09 0.48
N VAL A 25 10.42 -6.76 1.25
CA VAL A 25 9.08 -6.28 1.61
C VAL A 25 9.02 -5.98 3.11
N ILE A 26 8.99 -4.69 3.46
CA ILE A 26 8.99 -4.24 4.86
C ILE A 26 7.62 -3.68 5.20
N LYS A 27 6.97 -4.25 6.23
CA LYS A 27 5.74 -3.70 6.79
C LYS A 27 6.08 -2.53 7.71
N VAL A 28 5.45 -1.39 7.49
CA VAL A 28 5.64 -0.21 8.34
C VAL A 28 4.78 -0.37 9.60
N ALA A 29 5.41 -0.27 10.77
CA ALA A 29 4.70 -0.31 12.04
C ALA A 29 4.23 1.10 12.47
N ILE A 30 3.07 1.17 13.12
CA ILE A 30 2.52 2.26 13.96
C ILE A 30 2.92 3.69 13.56
N GLY A 31 1.96 4.47 13.06
CA GLY A 31 2.10 5.93 12.85
C GLY A 31 2.55 6.33 11.44
N GLY A 32 2.98 5.38 10.61
CA GLY A 32 3.19 5.58 9.18
C GLY A 32 1.88 5.87 8.43
N ALA A 33 1.96 6.60 7.31
CA ALA A 33 0.83 6.83 6.42
C ALA A 33 0.63 5.69 5.40
N GLN A 34 1.58 4.75 5.34
CA GLN A 34 1.71 3.66 4.38
C GLN A 34 1.81 2.31 5.11
N ASP A 35 1.35 1.23 4.46
CA ASP A 35 1.41 -0.13 5.01
C ASP A 35 2.73 -0.87 4.71
N PHE A 36 3.28 -0.72 3.49
CA PHE A 36 4.49 -1.41 3.06
C PHE A 36 5.45 -0.48 2.33
N ILE A 37 6.74 -0.78 2.46
CA ILE A 37 7.79 -0.22 1.62
C ILE A 37 8.58 -1.36 0.97
N ILE A 38 8.93 -1.16 -0.30
CA ILE A 38 9.69 -2.13 -1.09
C ILE A 38 11.09 -1.57 -1.31
N VAL A 39 12.09 -2.32 -0.85
CA VAL A 39 13.50 -1.97 -1.01
C VAL A 39 14.15 -3.00 -1.92
N GLN A 40 14.90 -2.56 -2.92
CA GLN A 40 15.65 -3.47 -3.79
C GLN A 40 17.05 -2.90 -4.00
N LYS A 41 18.07 -3.73 -3.78
CA LYS A 41 19.49 -3.33 -3.90
C LYS A 41 19.82 -2.05 -3.10
N GLY A 42 19.26 -1.93 -1.90
CA GLY A 42 19.47 -0.78 -1.00
C GLY A 42 18.73 0.51 -1.38
N LYS A 43 17.85 0.48 -2.40
CA LYS A 43 17.03 1.64 -2.80
C LYS A 43 15.56 1.40 -2.51
N LEU A 44 14.87 2.44 -2.04
CA LEU A 44 13.41 2.44 -1.96
C LEU A 44 12.85 2.47 -3.39
N LEU A 45 12.13 1.42 -3.77
CA LEU A 45 11.54 1.29 -5.10
C LEU A 45 10.09 1.80 -5.11
N LYS A 46 9.34 1.43 -4.06
CA LYS A 46 7.89 1.62 -4.02
C LYS A 46 7.38 1.72 -2.59
N VAL A 47 6.37 2.54 -2.41
CA VAL A 47 5.53 2.60 -1.21
C VAL A 47 4.15 2.05 -1.58
N VAL A 48 3.59 1.17 -0.75
CA VAL A 48 2.28 0.57 -0.98
C VAL A 48 1.36 0.85 0.22
N GLU A 49 0.20 1.43 -0.05
CA GLU A 49 -0.88 1.60 0.91
C GLU A 49 -2.03 0.64 0.56
N VAL A 50 -2.51 -0.11 1.53
CA VAL A 50 -3.54 -1.13 1.35
C VAL A 50 -4.85 -0.66 1.97
N LYS A 51 -5.92 -0.71 1.19
CA LYS A 51 -7.28 -0.39 1.61
C LYS A 51 -8.20 -1.58 1.36
N GLU A 52 -9.19 -1.74 2.22
CA GLU A 52 -10.28 -2.69 2.01
C GLU A 52 -11.59 -1.92 1.79
N CYS A 53 -12.30 -2.24 0.72
CA CYS A 53 -13.55 -1.59 0.33
C CYS A 53 -14.67 -2.63 0.17
N HIS A 54 -15.71 -2.54 1.00
CA HIS A 54 -16.92 -3.35 0.87
C HIS A 54 -18.00 -2.69 -0.02
N GLN A 55 -17.76 -1.47 -0.48
CA GLN A 55 -18.65 -0.77 -1.41
C GLN A 55 -18.27 -1.11 -2.86
N LYS A 56 -19.16 -0.79 -3.81
CA LYS A 56 -18.92 -1.04 -5.24
C LYS A 56 -17.73 -0.25 -5.82
N LYS A 57 -17.40 0.89 -5.19
CA LYS A 57 -16.32 1.80 -5.59
C LYS A 57 -15.74 2.47 -4.36
N TYR A 58 -14.42 2.59 -4.33
CA TYR A 58 -13.69 3.31 -3.30
C TYR A 58 -13.68 4.81 -3.57
N TYR A 59 -13.87 5.59 -2.51
CA TYR A 59 -13.77 7.05 -2.51
C TYR A 59 -12.95 7.48 -1.30
N PRO A 60 -11.78 8.13 -1.50
CA PRO A 60 -10.91 8.50 -0.39
C PRO A 60 -11.53 9.62 0.45
N GLN A 61 -11.48 9.46 1.76
CA GLN A 61 -11.88 10.46 2.74
C GLN A 61 -10.89 11.64 2.76
N PRO A 62 -11.31 12.85 3.24
CA PRO A 62 -10.42 14.02 3.30
C PRO A 62 -9.09 13.76 4.02
N ARG A 63 -9.12 12.99 5.11
CA ARG A 63 -7.91 12.58 5.85
C ARG A 63 -6.97 11.73 5.00
N GLU A 64 -7.51 10.80 4.21
CA GLU A 64 -6.74 9.90 3.34
C GLU A 64 -6.10 10.68 2.19
N LYS A 65 -6.78 11.71 1.67
CA LYS A 65 -6.18 12.63 0.69
C LYS A 65 -4.95 13.33 1.28
N GLY A 66 -5.03 13.80 2.53
CA GLY A 66 -3.89 14.41 3.23
C GLY A 66 -2.74 13.42 3.48
N GLN A 67 -3.04 12.17 3.83
CA GLN A 67 -2.04 11.09 3.92
C GLN A 67 -1.37 10.83 2.58
N ARG A 68 -2.16 10.75 1.50
CA ARG A 68 -1.67 10.55 0.13
C ARG A 68 -0.69 11.65 -0.29
N VAL A 69 -0.98 12.92 0.00
CA VAL A 69 -0.05 14.03 -0.29
C VAL A 69 1.30 13.83 0.41
N ARG A 70 1.30 13.41 1.68
CA ARG A 70 2.56 13.13 2.41
C ARG A 70 3.32 11.94 1.83
N MET A 71 2.62 10.87 1.46
CA MET A 71 3.24 9.72 0.80
C MET A 71 3.84 10.09 -0.56
N ILE A 72 3.15 10.93 -1.34
CA ILE A 72 3.67 11.44 -2.61
C ILE A 72 4.95 12.25 -2.40
N ALA A 73 4.95 13.18 -1.44
CA ALA A 73 6.14 13.98 -1.13
C ALA A 73 7.34 13.09 -0.72
N PHE A 74 7.10 12.09 0.14
CA PHE A 74 8.11 11.11 0.53
C PHE A 74 8.64 10.31 -0.67
N CYS A 75 7.75 9.86 -1.55
CA CYS A 75 8.15 9.11 -2.74
C CYS A 75 8.98 9.96 -3.70
N LEU A 76 8.62 11.23 -3.89
CA LEU A 76 9.39 12.19 -4.71
C LEU A 76 10.79 12.42 -4.14
N GLU A 77 10.91 12.62 -2.83
CA GLU A 77 12.20 12.81 -2.15
C GLU A 77 13.16 11.61 -2.34
N HIS A 78 12.60 10.40 -2.42
CA HIS A 78 13.36 9.16 -2.53
C HIS A 78 13.40 8.55 -3.95
N GLY A 79 12.78 9.19 -4.95
CA GLY A 79 12.69 8.66 -6.32
C GLY A 79 11.94 7.32 -6.40
N ALA A 80 10.90 7.15 -5.59
CA ALA A 80 10.11 5.94 -5.50
C ALA A 80 8.70 6.14 -6.09
N SER A 81 8.02 5.04 -6.40
CA SER A 81 6.61 5.05 -6.82
C SER A 81 5.67 4.89 -5.63
N LEU A 82 4.46 5.45 -5.71
CA LEU A 82 3.40 5.19 -4.75
C LEU A 82 2.31 4.33 -5.41
N GLU A 83 1.92 3.25 -4.75
CA GLU A 83 0.77 2.44 -5.17
C GLU A 83 -0.29 2.37 -4.07
N ILE A 84 -1.54 2.57 -4.48
CA ILE A 84 -2.70 2.39 -3.61
C ILE A 84 -3.43 1.13 -4.04
N TRP A 85 -3.44 0.12 -3.17
CA TRP A 85 -4.05 -1.19 -3.42
C TRP A 85 -5.38 -1.27 -2.71
N ILE A 86 -6.46 -1.32 -3.47
CA ILE A 86 -7.83 -1.40 -2.93
C ILE A 86 -8.34 -2.83 -3.15
N ARG A 87 -8.54 -3.55 -2.06
CA ARG A 87 -9.20 -4.86 -2.06
C ARG A 87 -10.70 -4.68 -2.10
N TYR A 88 -11.36 -5.38 -3.01
CA TYR A 88 -12.82 -5.55 -2.99
C TYR A 88 -13.16 -7.00 -2.61
N PRO A 89 -13.37 -7.32 -1.31
CA PRO A 89 -13.53 -8.70 -0.86
C PRO A 89 -14.65 -9.45 -1.57
N GLN A 90 -15.77 -8.77 -1.85
CA GLN A 90 -16.94 -9.35 -2.54
C GLN A 90 -16.64 -9.83 -3.96
N ARG A 91 -15.68 -9.21 -4.65
CA ARG A 91 -15.28 -9.57 -6.02
C ARG A 91 -14.03 -10.42 -6.06
N GLN A 92 -13.40 -10.63 -4.91
CA GLN A 92 -12.09 -11.25 -4.81
C GLN A 92 -10.97 -10.57 -5.65
N GLU A 93 -11.13 -9.31 -6.02
CA GLU A 93 -10.19 -8.54 -6.85
C GLU A 93 -9.41 -7.46 -6.09
N TRP A 94 -8.30 -7.04 -6.71
CA TRP A 94 -7.54 -5.82 -6.40
C TRP A 94 -7.75 -4.76 -7.48
N SER A 95 -7.90 -3.51 -7.06
CA SER A 95 -7.62 -2.35 -7.90
C SER A 95 -6.32 -1.73 -7.43
N LYS A 96 -5.34 -1.58 -8.34
CA LYS A 96 -4.03 -1.02 -8.04
C LYS A 96 -3.89 0.30 -8.79
N GLU A 97 -3.90 1.41 -8.05
CA GLU A 97 -3.64 2.74 -8.59
C GLU A 97 -2.15 3.04 -8.44
N VAL A 98 -1.45 3.17 -9.57
CA VAL A 98 -0.04 3.57 -9.58
C VAL A 98 0.05 5.07 -9.77
N VAL A 99 0.69 5.76 -8.83
CA VAL A 99 1.07 7.16 -8.95
C VAL A 99 2.54 7.18 -9.34
N LEU A 100 2.78 7.38 -10.64
CA LEU A 100 4.12 7.66 -11.15
C LEU A 100 4.45 9.12 -10.81
N LEU A 101 5.59 9.32 -10.17
CA LEU A 101 6.05 10.57 -9.58
C LEU A 101 7.37 11.01 -10.21
#